data_AF-A0A3G6UPQ2-F1
#
_entry.id   AF-A0A3G6UPQ2-F1
#
_cell.length_a   1.000
_cell.length_b   1.000
_cell.length_c   1.000
_cell.angle_alpha   90.00
_cell.angle_beta   90.00
_cell.angle_gamma   90.00
#
_symmetry.space_group_name_H-M   'P 1'
#
loop_
_entity.id
_entity.type
_entity.pdbx_description
1 polymer ?
#
loop_
_entity_poly.entity_id
_entity_poly.type
_entity_poly.pdbx_seq_one_letter_code
_entity_poly.pdbx_strand_id
1 'polypeptide(L)'
;MKSLHIQFSNINVSAISGNSGIFTGSNYQYNWTVNKKSNAGFGKMIGYDNLSMQNANIVHDNDVMDSDFSQTEGTINQPTTQS
;
A
#
# COMPACT_ATOMS: atom_id res chain seq x y z
N MET A 1 21.85 -28.66 17.17
CA MET A 1 21.06 -27.76 16.30
C MET A 1 22.02 -26.73 15.71
N LYS A 2 22.05 -26.55 14.39
CA LYS A 2 22.92 -25.54 13.76
C LYS A 2 22.31 -24.17 14.03
N SER A 3 23.08 -23.27 14.66
CA SER A 3 22.65 -21.88 14.88
C SER A 3 22.56 -21.18 13.52
N LEU A 4 21.40 -20.62 13.19
CA LEU A 4 21.21 -19.81 12.00
C LEU A 4 21.68 -18.39 12.32
N HIS A 5 22.79 -17.97 11.71
CA HIS A 5 23.34 -16.63 11.87
C HIS A 5 23.17 -15.86 10.56
N ILE A 6 22.28 -14.88 10.55
CA ILE A 6 22.02 -13.99 9.42
C ILE A 6 22.54 -12.61 9.80
N GLN A 7 23.55 -12.11 9.09
CA GLN A 7 24.13 -10.80 9.34
C GLN A 7 24.16 -10.02 8.03
N PHE A 8 23.48 -8.88 8.01
CA PHE A 8 23.57 -7.90 6.93
C PHE A 8 24.58 -6.83 7.34
N SER A 9 25.46 -6.43 6.43
CA SER A 9 26.32 -5.27 6.66
C SER A 9 25.53 -3.97 6.58
N ASN A 10 24.63 -3.83 5.60
CA ASN A 10 23.71 -2.70 5.43
C ASN A 10 22.44 -3.15 4.68
N ILE A 11 21.31 -2.51 4.99
CA ILE A 11 20.10 -2.54 4.15
C ILE A 11 19.79 -1.09 3.80
N ASN A 12 20.16 -0.66 2.59
CA ASN A 12 19.97 0.72 2.15
C ASN A 12 18.72 0.82 1.29
N VAL A 13 17.70 1.49 1.80
CA VAL A 13 16.42 1.70 1.09
C VAL A 13 16.22 3.19 0.90
N SER A 14 16.30 3.65 -0.35
CA SER A 14 16.15 5.05 -0.71
C SER A 14 14.69 5.49 -0.83
N ALA A 15 13.79 4.57 -1.18
CA ALA A 15 12.35 4.79 -1.16
C ALA A 15 11.60 3.46 -1.14
N ILE A 16 10.47 3.44 -0.44
CA ILE A 16 9.39 2.46 -0.58
C ILE A 16 8.09 3.24 -0.69
N SER A 17 7.12 2.75 -1.45
CA SER A 17 5.84 3.44 -1.57
C SER A 17 4.73 2.48 -1.91
N GLY A 18 3.59 2.65 -1.24
CA GLY A 18 2.36 1.92 -1.48
C GLY A 18 2.49 0.42 -1.18
N ASN A 19 1.84 -0.04 -0.10
CA ASN A 19 1.63 -1.48 0.12
C ASN A 19 2.94 -2.30 0.03
N SER A 20 3.98 -1.73 0.63
CA SER A 20 5.36 -2.18 0.50
C SER A 20 5.94 -2.48 1.89
N GLY A 21 6.83 -3.45 1.97
CA GLY A 21 7.58 -3.74 3.19
C GLY A 21 8.88 -4.47 2.87
N ILE A 22 9.79 -4.50 3.85
CA ILE A 22 11.07 -5.20 3.76
C ILE A 22 11.07 -6.26 4.86
N PHE A 23 11.26 -7.51 4.48
CA PHE A 23 11.10 -8.65 5.38
C PHE A 23 12.35 -9.53 5.35
N THR A 24 12.87 -9.89 6.52
CA THR A 24 14.07 -10.71 6.68
C THR A 24 13.84 -11.82 7.69
N GLY A 25 14.49 -12.98 7.53
CA GLY A 25 14.28 -14.16 8.38
C GLY A 25 13.06 -14.97 7.96
N SER A 26 12.51 -15.78 8.88
CA SER A 26 11.27 -16.53 8.64
C SER A 26 10.06 -15.61 8.78
N ASN A 27 9.29 -15.45 7.72
CA ASN A 27 8.15 -14.54 7.66
C ASN A 27 6.90 -15.27 7.16
N TYR A 28 5.74 -14.91 7.73
CA TYR A 28 4.42 -15.30 7.25
C TYR A 28 3.59 -14.02 7.04
N GLN A 29 3.01 -13.86 5.86
CA GLN A 29 2.18 -12.71 5.51
C GLN A 29 0.81 -13.22 5.09
N TYR A 30 -0.20 -12.97 5.93
CA TYR A 30 -1.58 -13.32 5.68
C TYR A 30 -2.44 -12.07 5.66
N ASN A 31 -3.55 -12.10 4.90
CA ASN A 31 -4.56 -11.03 4.82
C ASN A 31 -4.02 -9.68 4.32
N TRP A 32 -3.06 -9.68 3.39
CA TRP A 32 -2.68 -8.48 2.68
C TRP A 32 -3.77 -8.09 1.68
N THR A 33 -4.60 -7.12 2.07
CA THR A 33 -5.62 -6.54 1.21
C THR A 33 -5.35 -5.05 1.03
N VAL A 34 -5.50 -4.59 -0.21
CA VAL A 34 -5.36 -3.18 -0.57
C VAL A 34 -6.54 -2.81 -1.42
N ASN A 35 -7.27 -1.81 -0.96
CA ASN A 35 -8.41 -1.25 -1.67
C ASN A 35 -8.18 0.24 -1.80
N LYS A 36 -8.35 0.77 -3.01
CA LYS A 36 -8.16 2.19 -3.27
C LYS A 36 -9.09 2.65 -4.39
N LYS A 37 -10.00 3.55 -4.05
CA LYS A 37 -10.58 4.48 -5.02
C LYS A 37 -9.75 5.75 -5.03
N SER A 38 -9.58 6.36 -6.20
CA SER A 38 -8.86 7.63 -6.30
C SER A 38 -9.43 8.46 -7.44
N ASN A 39 -10.00 9.60 -7.06
CA ASN A 39 -10.49 10.59 -8.01
C ASN A 39 -9.62 11.84 -7.88
N ALA A 40 -8.84 12.13 -8.90
CA ALA A 40 -7.99 13.31 -8.90
C ALA A 40 -8.33 14.16 -10.11
N GLY A 41 -8.86 15.37 -9.88
CA GLY A 41 -9.20 16.29 -10.96
C GLY A 41 -7.96 16.75 -11.69
N PHE A 42 -7.04 17.39 -10.95
CA PHE A 42 -5.75 17.82 -11.51
C PHE A 42 -4.64 16.76 -11.35
N GLY A 43 -4.75 15.87 -10.36
CA GLY A 43 -3.68 14.93 -10.05
C GLY A 43 -2.54 15.58 -9.25
N LYS A 44 -1.36 14.95 -9.31
CA LYS A 44 -0.18 15.32 -8.53
C LYS A 44 0.91 15.86 -9.46
N MET A 45 1.51 16.98 -9.05
CA MET A 45 2.64 17.62 -9.72
C MET A 45 3.85 17.54 -8.76
N ILE A 46 4.92 16.86 -9.17
CA ILE A 46 6.09 16.59 -8.31
C ILE A 46 7.36 16.88 -9.10
N GLY A 47 8.36 17.46 -8.44
CA GLY A 47 9.63 17.85 -9.06
C GLY A 47 9.87 19.35 -8.96
N TYR A 48 10.97 19.81 -9.53
CA TYR A 48 11.36 21.23 -9.55
C TYR A 48 10.88 21.90 -10.84
N ASP A 49 10.71 23.23 -10.81
CA ASP A 49 10.27 24.05 -11.95
C ASP A 49 8.94 23.65 -12.60
N ASN A 50 8.02 23.17 -11.76
CA ASN A 50 6.67 22.84 -12.18
C ASN A 50 5.81 24.11 -12.30
N LEU A 51 5.32 24.39 -13.49
CA LEU A 51 4.37 25.47 -13.78
C LEU A 51 3.05 24.89 -14.28
N SER A 52 1.94 25.36 -13.70
CA SER A 52 0.62 25.00 -14.20
C SER A 52 -0.30 26.21 -14.14
N MET A 53 -0.94 26.54 -15.26
CA MET A 53 -1.75 27.76 -15.39
C MET A 53 -3.05 27.46 -16.12
N GLN A 54 -4.12 28.17 -15.74
CA GLN A 54 -5.45 28.10 -16.36
C GLN A 54 -6.12 26.72 -16.34
N ASN A 55 -5.80 25.87 -15.36
CA ASN A 55 -6.46 24.57 -15.24
C ASN A 55 -7.85 24.73 -14.63
N ALA A 56 -8.85 24.14 -15.28
CA ALA A 56 -10.16 23.89 -14.71
C ALA A 56 -10.37 22.37 -14.71
N ASN A 57 -10.63 21.78 -13.54
CA ASN A 57 -10.81 20.35 -13.39
C ASN A 57 -12.15 20.11 -12.69
N ILE A 58 -12.97 19.22 -13.25
CA ILE A 58 -14.21 18.76 -12.66
C ILE A 58 -14.09 17.25 -12.52
N VAL A 59 -14.21 16.77 -11.28
CA VAL A 59 -14.44 15.35 -11.01
C VAL A 59 -15.93 15.22 -10.76
N HIS A 60 -16.62 14.55 -11.67
CA HIS A 60 -18.04 14.24 -11.52
C HIS A 60 -18.18 12.73 -11.36
N ASP A 61 -18.48 12.30 -10.14
CA ASP A 61 -18.68 10.91 -9.79
C ASP A 61 -20.05 10.78 -9.13
N ASN A 62 -21.04 10.40 -9.93
CA ASN A 62 -22.45 10.39 -9.53
C ASN A 62 -22.95 8.95 -9.49
N ASP A 63 -22.23 8.12 -8.76
CA ASP A 63 -22.63 6.76 -8.43
C ASP A 63 -23.45 6.72 -7.12
N VAL A 64 -24.31 5.70 -6.99
CA VAL A 64 -25.08 5.44 -5.75
C VAL A 64 -24.17 4.81 -4.68
N MET A 65 -23.07 4.17 -5.11
CA MET A 65 -22.07 3.59 -4.24
C MET A 65 -20.67 3.75 -4.88
N ASP A 66 -19.81 4.46 -4.17
CA ASP A 66 -18.50 4.95 -4.60
C ASP A 66 -17.49 3.82 -4.89
N SER A 67 -17.34 2.88 -3.98
CA SER A 67 -16.57 1.64 -4.16
C SER A 67 -16.99 0.61 -3.12
N ASP A 68 -17.38 -0.58 -3.57
CA ASP A 68 -17.59 -1.72 -2.68
C ASP A 68 -16.25 -2.44 -2.47
N PHE A 69 -15.78 -2.46 -1.24
CA PHE A 69 -14.59 -3.20 -0.86
C PHE A 69 -14.97 -4.35 0.09
N SER A 70 -15.78 -5.28 -0.43
CA SER A 70 -16.08 -6.51 0.30
C SER A 70 -14.87 -7.43 0.34
N GLN A 71 -14.43 -7.79 1.55
CA GLN A 71 -13.44 -8.84 1.76
C GLN A 71 -14.19 -10.18 1.87
N THR A 72 -13.88 -11.14 1.00
CA THR A 72 -14.31 -12.52 1.24
C THR A 72 -13.35 -13.13 2.26
N GLU A 73 -13.71 -13.10 3.54
CA GLU A 73 -13.00 -13.86 4.58
C GLU A 73 -13.17 -15.36 4.27
N GLY A 74 -12.17 -15.94 3.62
CA GLY A 74 -12.09 -17.39 3.44
C GLY A 74 -11.98 -18.06 4.80
N THR A 75 -12.89 -18.98 5.08
CA THR A 75 -13.10 -19.68 6.36
C THR A 75 -11.91 -20.56 6.79
N ILE A 76 -10.72 -20.03 7.12
CA ILE A 76 -9.67 -20.82 7.78
C ILE A 76 -8.81 -19.99 8.74
N ASN A 77 -9.17 -20.05 10.04
CA ASN A 77 -8.32 -19.90 11.23
C ASN A 77 -7.39 -18.67 11.34
N GLN A 78 -7.93 -17.53 11.77
CA GLN A 78 -7.11 -16.46 12.36
C GLN A 78 -6.84 -16.75 13.85
N PRO A 79 -5.59 -16.69 14.35
CA PRO A 79 -5.32 -16.71 15.78
C PRO A 79 -5.73 -15.35 16.38
N THR A 80 -6.67 -15.35 17.33
CA THR A 80 -7.18 -14.16 18.03
C THR A 80 -6.30 -13.68 19.19
N THR A 81 -5.00 -14.02 19.20
CA THR A 81 -4.06 -13.55 20.22
C THR A 81 -2.85 -12.91 19.55
N GLN A 82 -2.73 -11.60 19.71
CA GLN A 82 -1.56 -10.80 19.29
C GLN A 82 -0.78 -10.40 20.55
N SER A 83 0.55 -10.58 20.52
CA SER A 83 1.48 -10.04 21.51
C SER A 83 1.89 -8.61 21.15
#